data_AF-A0A6L5YM94-F1
#
_entry.id   AF-A0A6L5YM94-F1
#
_cell.length_a   1.000
_cell.length_b   1.000
_cell.length_c   1.000
_cell.angle_alpha   90.00
_cell.angle_beta   90.00
_cell.angle_gamma   90.00
#
_symmetry.space_group_name_H-M   'P 1'
#
loop_
_entity.id
_entity.type
_entity.pdbx_description
1 polymer ?
#
loop_
_entity_poly.entity_id
_entity_poly.type
_entity_poly.pdbx_seq_one_letter_code
_entity_poly.pdbx_strand_id
1 'polypeptide(L)' 'MGYLSISQVAEKWGIKQRRIRVLCAEGRIEGACKAGAFWLIPEDAEKPKDERIKSGKYIKNSEVV' A
#
# COMPACT_ATOMS: atom_id res chain seq x y z
N MET A 1 -2.94 -12.56 -12.57
CA MET A 1 -1.79 -12.77 -11.65
C MET A 1 -0.59 -11.98 -12.14
N GLY A 2 -0.76 -10.67 -12.20
CA GLY A 2 0.32 -9.70 -12.32
C GLY A 2 0.79 -9.26 -10.94
N TYR A 3 2.08 -8.93 -10.84
CA TYR A 3 2.62 -8.18 -9.71
C TYR A 3 2.78 -6.73 -10.11
N LEU A 4 2.37 -5.84 -9.22
CA LEU A 4 2.60 -4.41 -9.32
C LEU A 4 3.86 -4.04 -8.55
N SER A 5 4.57 -3.06 -9.10
CA SER A 5 5.66 -2.39 -8.42
C SER A 5 5.13 -1.44 -7.34
N ILE A 6 5.98 -1.11 -6.38
CA ILE A 6 5.69 -0.13 -5.31
C ILE A 6 5.20 1.21 -5.89
N SER A 7 5.74 1.66 -7.03
CA SER A 7 5.34 2.91 -7.67
C SER A 7 3.92 2.84 -8.23
N GLN A 8 3.54 1.74 -8.87
CA GLN A 8 2.18 1.54 -9.37
C GLN A 8 1.17 1.45 -8.23
N VAL A 9 1.52 0.73 -7.16
CA VAL A 9 0.68 0.64 -5.96
C VAL A 9 0.57 2.00 -5.25
N ALA A 10 1.64 2.81 -5.28
CA ALA A 10 1.63 4.17 -4.72
C ALA A 10 0.61 5.06 -5.39
N GLU A 11 0.53 4.99 -6.71
CA GLU A 11 -0.45 5.71 -7.52
C GLU A 11 -1.86 5.15 -7.28
N LYS A 12 -2.05 3.83 -7.39
CA LYS A 12 -3.33 3.14 -7.17
C LYS A 12 -3.96 3.45 -5.81
N TRP A 13 -3.15 3.49 -4.74
CA TRP A 13 -3.64 3.71 -3.38
C TRP A 13 -3.54 5.15 -2.89
N GLY A 14 -2.98 6.05 -3.70
CA GLY A 14 -2.75 7.45 -3.35
C GLY A 14 -1.82 7.65 -2.15
N ILE A 15 -0.87 6.74 -1.92
CA ILE A 15 0.07 6.82 -0.79
C ILE A 15 1.51 6.84 -1.27
N LYS A 16 2.41 7.46 -0.50
CA LYS A 16 3.83 7.52 -0.86
C LYS A 16 4.47 6.12 -0.79
N GLN A 17 5.40 5.85 -1.70
CA GLN A 17 6.16 4.59 -1.79
C GLN A 17 6.78 4.14 -0.44
N ARG A 18 7.28 5.10 0.36
CA ARG A 18 7.82 4.82 1.70
C ARG A 18 6.79 4.13 2.59
N ARG A 19 5.51 4.54 2.53
CA ARG A 19 4.44 3.91 3.33
C ARG A 19 4.17 2.50 2.85
N ILE A 20 4.18 2.24 1.54
CA ILE A 20 4.00 0.90 0.99
C ILE A 20 5.12 -0.03 1.45
N ARG A 21 6.39 0.41 1.41
CA ARG A 21 7.51 -0.39 1.92
C ARG A 21 7.32 -0.79 3.38
N VAL A 22 6.83 0.15 4.20
CA VAL A 22 6.50 -0.12 5.61
C VAL A 22 5.38 -1.16 5.71
N LEU A 23 4.29 -1.02 4.96
CA LEU A 23 3.18 -1.99 4.95
C LEU A 23 3.63 -3.39 4.49
N CYS A 24 4.50 -3.45 3.48
CA CYS A 24 5.09 -4.70 3.01
C CYS A 24 5.97 -5.34 4.09
N ALA A 25 6.82 -4.54 4.75
CA ALA A 25 7.72 -5.00 5.81
C ALA A 25 6.97 -5.41 7.08
N GLU A 26 5.85 -4.76 7.38
CA GLU A 26 4.93 -5.12 8.47
C GLU A 26 4.06 -6.34 8.12
N GLY A 27 4.15 -6.89 6.90
CA GLY A 27 3.36 -8.04 6.48
C GLY A 27 1.87 -7.76 6.33
N ARG A 28 1.50 -6.49 6.13
CA ARG A 28 0.10 -6.03 6.06
C ARG A 28 -0.54 -6.14 4.69
N ILE A 29 0.25 -6.49 3.68
CA ILE A 29 -0.20 -6.66 2.30
C ILE A 29 -0.09 -8.15 2.00
N GLU A 30 -1.23 -8.81 1.85
CA GLU A 30 -1.28 -10.24 1.56
C GLU A 30 -0.65 -10.53 0.20
N GLY A 31 0.17 -11.58 0.15
CA GLY A 31 0.91 -11.97 -1.05
C GLY A 31 2.05 -11.03 -1.45
N ALA A 32 2.33 -9.96 -0.69
CA ALA A 32 3.51 -9.14 -0.93
C ALA A 32 4.78 -9.92 -0.58
N CYS A 33 5.71 -10.00 -1.53
CA CYS A 33 6.97 -10.71 -1.35
C CYS A 33 8.16 -9.81 -1.69
N LYS A 34 9.25 -9.94 -0.94
CA LYS A 34 10.49 -9.21 -1.20
C LYS A 34 11.39 -10.01 -2.14
N ALA A 35 11.54 -9.53 -3.37
CA ALA A 35 12.45 -10.09 -4.37
C ALA A 35 13.72 -9.21 -4.45
N GLY A 36 14.69 -9.51 -3.60
CA GLY A 36 15.94 -8.74 -3.50
C GLY A 36 15.71 -7.31 -3.02
N ALA A 37 15.93 -6.34 -3.92
CA ALA A 37 15.72 -4.90 -3.65
C ALA A 37 14.28 -4.43 -3.90
N PHE A 38 13.47 -5.23 -4.59
CA PHE A 38 12.11 -4.88 -4.99
C PHE A 38 11.06 -5.62 -4.17
N TRP A 39 9.87 -5.03 -4.09
CA TRP A 39 8.67 -5.68 -3.55
C TRP A 39 7.75 -6.03 -4.71
N LEU A 40 7.34 -7.30 -4.73
CA LEU A 40 6.32 -7.83 -5.61
C LEU A 40 5.01 -7.76 -4.86
N ILE A 41 4.08 -6.92 -5.30
CA ILE A 41 2.77 -6.75 -4.67
C ILE A 41 1.73 -7.30 -5.64
N PRO A 42 0.84 -8.22 -5.23
CA PRO A 42 -0.21 -8.71 -6.11
C PRO A 42 -1.09 -7.57 -6.61
N GLU A 43 -1.52 -7.62 -7.87
CA GLU A 43 -2.49 -6.65 -8.40
C GLU A 43 -3.82 -6.64 -7.63
N ASP A 44 -4.20 -7.81 -7.12
CA ASP A 44 -5.40 -8.08 -6.32
C ASP A 44 -5.25 -7.66 -4.85
N ALA A 45 -4.08 -7.17 -4.44
CA ALA A 45 -3.88 -6.72 -3.07
C ALA A 45 -4.70 -5.45 -2.79
N GLU A 46 -5.49 -5.49 -1.72
CA GLU A 46 -6.25 -4.35 -1.23
C GLU A 46 -5.42 -3.50 -0.25
N LYS A 47 -5.76 -2.20 -0.20
CA LYS A 47 -5.10 -1.26 0.71
C LYS A 47 -5.48 -1.62 2.16
N PRO A 48 -4.52 -1.98 3.02
CA PRO A 48 -4.84 -2.30 4.41
C PRO A 48 -5.37 -1.07 5.15
N LYS A 49 -6.32 -1.30 6.07
CA LYS A 49 -6.93 -0.25 6.88
C LYS A 49 -5.87 0.46 7.73
N ASP A 50 -5.71 1.78 7.60
CA ASP A 50 -4.68 2.49 8.37
C ASP A 50 -5.02 2.52 9.87
N GLU A 51 -4.34 1.70 10.67
CA GLU A 51 -4.57 1.56 12.12
C GLU A 51 -4.05 2.74 12.93
N ARG A 52 -3.35 3.72 12.32
CA ARG A 52 -2.96 4.95 13.02
C ARG A 52 -4.17 5.83 13.33
N ILE A 53 -5.27 5.65 12.61
CA ILE A 53 -6.47 6.46 12.77
C ILE A 53 -7.35 5.83 13.85
N LYS A 54 -7.05 6.10 15.13
CA LYS A 54 -7.92 5.70 16.27
C LYS A 54 -9.17 6.59 16.44
N SER A 55 -9.21 7.77 15.83
CA SER A 55 -10.28 8.77 16.09
C SER A 55 -10.80 9.50 14.85
N GLY A 56 -10.65 8.94 13.65
CA GLY A 56 -11.20 9.52 12.40
C GLY A 56 -10.58 10.86 11.94
N LYS A 57 -9.80 11.55 12.78
CA LYS A 57 -9.29 12.92 12.56
C LYS A 57 -8.36 13.11 11.35
N TYR A 58 -7.81 12.03 10.78
CA TYR A 58 -6.83 12.10 9.69
C TYR A 58 -7.28 11.33 8.44
N ILE A 59 -8.59 11.20 8.22
CA ILE A 59 -9.11 10.76 6.92
C ILE A 59 -9.01 11.98 6.00
N LYS A 60 -7.95 12.06 5.20
CA LYS A 60 -7.91 13.00 4.08
C LYS A 60 -8.89 12.44 3.04
N ASN A 61 -10.09 13.01 2.96
CA ASN A 61 -10.97 12.78 1.81
C ASN A 61 -10.18 13.23 0.57
N SER A 62 -9.75 12.29 -0.26
CA SER A 62 -9.41 12.60 -1.65
C SER A 62 -10.64 12.30 -2.48
N GLU A 63 -11.62 13.20 -2.42
CA GLU A 63 -12.58 13.34 -3.52
C GLU A 63 -11.79 13.92 -4.69
N VAL A 64 -11.52 13.08 -5.69
CA VAL A 64 -11.07 13.53 -7.00
C VAL A 64 -12.35 13.90 -7.74
N VAL A 65 -12.52 15.20 -7.96
CA VAL A 65 -13.56 15.80 -8.82
C VAL A 65 -13.25 15.47 -10.29
#